data_AF-A0A1H7ZAK9-F1
#
_entry.id   AF-A0A1H7ZAK9-F1
#
_cell.length_a   1.000
_cell.length_b   1.000
_cell.length_c   1.000
_cell.angle_alpha   90.00
_cell.angle_beta   90.00
_cell.angle_gamma   90.00
#
_symmetry.space_group_name_H-M   'P 1'
#
loop_
_entity.id
_entity.type
_entity.pdbx_description
1 polymer ?
#
loop_
_entity_poly.entity_id
_entity_poly.type
_entity_poly.pdbx_seq_one_letter_code
_entity_poly.pdbx_strand_id
1 'polypeptide(L)' 'MRLSCNRAKGTWAAEPSGSGESGRFEFGALAVTRAFCPFPNMNERILADAKFVRSYLLVKCGVKCGDTSRIYV' A
#
# COMPACT_ATOMS: atom_id res chain seq x y z
N MET A 1 -5.31 2.25 3.09
CA MET A 1 -4.86 0.85 3.20
C MET A 1 -5.85 0.05 4.00
N ARG A 2 -6.06 -1.23 3.68
CA ARG A 2 -6.78 -2.15 4.57
C ARG A 2 -5.81 -3.18 5.15
N LEU A 3 -5.75 -3.22 6.48
CA LEU A 3 -4.95 -4.15 7.28
C LEU A 3 -5.91 -5.11 7.98
N SER A 4 -6.21 -6.24 7.33
CA SER A 4 -7.29 -7.14 7.74
C SER A 4 -8.62 -6.39 7.90
N CYS A 5 -9.12 -6.25 9.13
CA CYS A 5 -10.33 -5.49 9.44
C CYS A 5 -10.06 -4.00 9.73
N ASN A 6 -8.80 -3.64 10.01
CA ASN A 6 -8.37 -2.28 10.27
C ASN A 6 -8.14 -1.48 8.99
N ARG A 7 -8.22 -0.16 9.10
CA ARG A 7 -7.97 0.78 8.00
C ARG A 7 -6.84 1.71 8.41
N ALA A 8 -5.81 1.78 7.56
CA ALA A 8 -4.78 2.82 7.67
C ALA A 8 -5.03 3.91 6.62
N LYS A 9 -4.81 5.16 7.02
CA LYS A 9 -4.89 6.35 6.17
C LYS A 9 -3.64 7.20 6.40
N GLY A 10 -3.14 7.80 5.33
CA GLY A 10 -2.03 8.74 5.38
C GLY A 10 -1.71 9.27 4.00
N THR A 11 -0.70 10.11 3.92
CA THR A 11 -0.15 10.58 2.65
C THR A 11 0.77 9.54 2.04
N TRP A 12 0.98 9.63 0.74
CA TRP A 12 1.97 8.86 0.02
C TRP A 12 2.51 9.69 -1.14
N ALA A 13 3.72 9.39 -1.56
CA ALA A 13 4.37 10.01 -2.72
C ALA A 13 4.94 8.91 -3.63
N ALA A 14 4.90 9.16 -4.93
CA ALA A 14 5.48 8.30 -5.94
C ALA A 14 6.18 9.14 -7.01
N GLU A 15 7.38 8.72 -7.40
CA GLU A 15 8.16 9.34 -8.46
C GLU A 15 8.46 8.27 -9.52
N PRO A 16 7.86 8.38 -10.73
CA PRO A 16 8.06 7.39 -11.78
C PRO A 16 9.49 7.41 -12.31
N SER A 17 10.01 6.22 -12.63
CA SER A 17 11.23 6.05 -13.42
C SER A 17 10.93 6.30 -14.90
N GLY A 18 11.96 6.30 -15.76
CA GLY A 18 11.84 6.69 -17.17
C GLY A 18 10.76 5.93 -17.96
N SER A 19 10.49 4.66 -17.65
CA SER A 19 9.43 3.88 -18.31
C SER A 19 8.03 4.09 -17.72
N GLY A 20 7.92 4.71 -16.54
CA GLY A 20 6.67 4.88 -15.78
C GLY A 20 6.12 3.60 -15.14
N GLU A 21 6.67 2.43 -15.48
CA GLU A 21 6.23 1.13 -14.95
C GLU A 21 6.77 0.84 -13.55
N SER A 22 7.80 1.58 -13.12
CA SER A 22 8.37 1.47 -11.77
C SER A 22 8.75 2.86 -11.27
N GLY A 23 9.16 2.95 -10.01
CA GLY A 23 9.63 4.22 -9.47
C GLY A 23 9.87 4.17 -7.97
N ARG A 24 10.21 5.32 -7.40
CA ARG A 24 10.30 5.50 -5.96
C ARG A 24 8.90 5.62 -5.38
N PHE A 25 8.69 5.06 -4.20
CA PHE A 25 7.44 5.15 -3.46
C PHE A 25 7.73 5.28 -1.97
N GLU A 26 6.95 6.12 -1.28
CA GLU A 26 7.04 6.24 0.17
C GLU A 26 5.67 6.54 0.79
N PHE A 27 5.41 5.92 1.94
CA PHE A 27 4.30 6.31 2.80
C PHE A 27 4.74 7.43 3.73
N GLY A 28 3.87 8.42 3.92
CA GLY A 28 3.95 9.34 5.03
C GLY A 28 3.48 8.71 6.34
N ALA A 29 3.16 9.54 7.34
CA ALA A 29 2.60 9.05 8.59
C ALA A 29 1.24 8.36 8.34
N LEU A 30 1.10 7.14 8.86
CA LEU A 30 -0.11 6.32 8.73
C LEU A 30 -0.87 6.28 10.06
N ALA A 31 -2.08 6.82 10.07
CA ALA A 31 -3.04 6.64 11.16
C ALA A 31 -3.85 5.36 10.93
N VAL A 32 -3.90 4.46 11.91
CA VAL A 32 -4.58 3.16 11.82
C VAL A 32 -5.69 3.03 12.86
N THR A 33 -6.81 2.41 12.48
CA THR A 33 -7.82 1.96 13.45
C THR A 33 -7.30 0.79 14.29
N ARG A 34 -7.83 0.61 15.50
CA ARG A 34 -7.46 -0.49 16.42
C ARG A 34 -8.67 -1.36 16.78
N ALA A 35 -9.26 -1.98 15.77
CA ALA A 35 -10.28 -3.00 15.95
C ALA A 35 -9.62 -4.35 16.31
N PHE A 36 -10.36 -5.15 17.08
CA PHE A 36 -9.97 -6.51 17.41
C PHE A 36 -10.22 -7.43 16.20
N CYS A 37 -9.21 -7.56 15.33
CA CYS A 37 -9.32 -8.43 14.17
C CYS A 37 -9.10 -9.91 14.57
N PRO A 38 -9.78 -10.87 13.93
CA PRO A 38 -9.53 -12.29 14.14
C PRO A 38 -8.05 -12.67 13.95
N PHE A 39 -7.56 -13.61 14.74
CA PHE A 39 -6.22 -14.19 14.58
C PHE A 39 -6.23 -15.28 13.49
N PRO A 40 -5.17 -15.42 12.68
CA PRO A 40 -3.95 -14.61 12.64
C PRO A 40 -4.14 -13.28 11.90
N ASN A 41 -3.53 -12.21 12.41
CA ASN A 41 -3.43 -10.93 11.71
C ASN A 41 -1.99 -10.38 11.77
N MET A 42 -1.64 -9.56 10.79
CA MET A 42 -0.29 -8.98 10.64
C MET A 42 -0.30 -7.45 10.68
N ASN A 43 -1.35 -6.85 11.24
CA ASN A 43 -1.60 -5.41 11.15
C ASN A 43 -0.41 -4.58 11.66
N GLU A 44 0.10 -4.93 12.84
CA GLU A 44 1.20 -4.22 13.48
C GLU A 44 2.50 -4.37 12.70
N ARG A 45 2.78 -5.59 12.20
CA ARG A 45 3.99 -5.85 11.43
C ARG A 45 3.98 -5.09 10.11
N ILE A 46 2.88 -5.14 9.36
CA ILE A 46 2.73 -4.42 8.10
C ILE A 46 2.84 -2.91 8.31
N LEU A 47 2.23 -2.37 9.37
CA LEU A 47 2.32 -0.95 9.69
C LEU A 47 3.75 -0.52 10.06
N ALA A 48 4.46 -1.34 10.84
CA ALA A 48 5.85 -1.09 11.20
C ALA A 48 6.78 -1.13 9.98
N ASP A 49 6.52 -2.05 9.04
CA ASP A 49 7.34 -2.25 7.85
C ASP A 49 7.01 -1.27 6.72
N ALA A 50 5.82 -0.66 6.72
CA ALA A 50 5.38 0.30 5.71
C ALA A 50 6.39 1.44 5.50
N LYS A 51 7.00 1.95 6.58
CA LYS A 51 8.01 3.02 6.52
C LYS A 51 9.28 2.65 5.73
N PHE A 52 9.50 1.37 5.47
CA PHE A 52 10.64 0.85 4.71
C PHE A 52 10.31 0.55 3.25
N VAL A 53 9.06 0.75 2.80
CA VAL A 53 8.74 0.70 1.38
C VAL A 53 9.44 1.87 0.67
N ARG A 54 10.10 1.57 -0.45
CA ARG A 54 10.92 2.52 -1.22
C ARG A 54 10.63 2.56 -2.71
N SER A 55 9.94 1.55 -3.25
CA SER A 55 9.71 1.44 -4.68
C SER A 55 8.40 0.75 -5.02
N TYR A 56 7.98 0.90 -6.27
CA TYR A 56 6.83 0.21 -6.84
C TYR A 56 7.17 -0.38 -8.21
N LEU A 57 6.41 -1.41 -8.59
CA LEU A 57 6.37 -1.97 -9.94
C LEU A 57 4.91 -2.16 -10.33
N LEU A 58 4.50 -1.53 -11.42
CA LEU A 58 3.20 -1.72 -12.05
C LEU A 58 3.28 -2.96 -12.92
N VAL A 59 2.72 -4.05 -12.45
CA VAL A 59 2.55 -5.25 -13.27
C VAL A 59 1.28 -5.06 -14.08
N LYS A 60 1.38 -5.10 -15.42
CA LYS A 60 0.18 -5.22 -16.26
C LYS A 60 -0.60 -6.43 -15.81
N CYS A 61 -1.80 -6.19 -15.31
CA CYS A 61 -2.73 -7.28 -15.12
C CYS A 61 -3.28 -7.74 -16.47
N GLY A 62 -3.49 -9.04 -16.62
CA GLY A 62 -4.35 -9.58 -17.67
C GLY A 62 -5.85 -9.29 -17.42
N VAL A 63 -6.73 -10.08 -18.04
CA VAL A 63 -8.21 -9.97 -18.15
C VAL A 63 -8.97 -9.84 -16.80
N LYS A 64 -8.30 -9.83 -15.65
CA LYS A 64 -8.92 -9.76 -14.32
C LYS A 64 -8.54 -8.55 -13.45
N CYS A 65 -7.79 -7.57 -13.95
CA CYS A 65 -7.80 -6.28 -13.25
C CYS A 65 -8.99 -5.47 -13.74
N GLY A 66 -10.01 -5.44 -12.88
CA GLY A 66 -11.03 -4.42 -12.94
C GLY A 66 -10.35 -3.06 -13.03
N ASP A 67 -10.65 -2.40 -14.12
CA ASP A 67 -10.19 -1.10 -14.56
C ASP A 67 -10.08 -0.09 -13.41
N THR A 68 -8.85 0.31 -13.08
CA THR A 68 -8.41 1.69 -12.78
C THR A 68 -7.03 1.63 -12.14
N SER A 69 -6.09 2.32 -12.78
CA SER A 69 -4.75 2.65 -12.28
C SER A 69 -4.83 3.55 -11.03
N ARG A 70 -5.46 3.06 -9.96
CA ARG A 70 -5.51 3.68 -8.64
C ARG A 70 -4.77 2.78 -7.69
N ILE A 71 -3.58 3.23 -7.29
CA ILE A 71 -2.92 2.68 -6.11
C ILE A 71 -3.80 3.13 -4.92
N TYR A 72 -4.70 2.24 -4.46
CA TYR A 72 -5.41 2.44 -3.21
C TYR A 72 -4.45 2.17 -2.06
N VAL A 73 -3.63 3.18 -1.76
CA VAL A 73 -2.80 3.18 -0.56
C VAL A 73 -3.66 3.10 0.66
#